data_AF-A0A368KP15-F1
#
_entry.id   AF-A0A368KP15-F1
#
_cell.length_a   1.000
_cell.length_b   1.000
_cell.length_c   1.000
_cell.angle_alpha   90.00
_cell.angle_beta   90.00
_cell.angle_gamma   90.00
#
_symmetry.space_group_name_H-M   'P 1'
#
loop_
_entity.id
_entity.type
_entity.pdbx_description
1 polymer ?
#
loop_
_entity_poly.entity_id
_entity_poly.type
_entity_poly.pdbx_seq_one_letter_code
_entity_poly.pdbx_strand_id
1 'polypeptide(L)'
;MNAMEKMAWTELLVSVTTLLIVSALIPFWGNAASGAFGLLGLLVTGLWFVRGRGDTVIVDERDREIERLAIIRGVGAAWMLLFLSLIGIVLWSSFFNDTVVDVWMLSWIIWLQFATCYLVKGLVAVHAYWRQRHAA
;
A
#
# COMPACT_ATOMS: atom_id res chain seq x y z
N MET A 1 11.03 1.05 19.74
CA MET A 1 10.30 0.57 18.55
C MET A 1 10.98 -0.67 18.02
N ASN A 2 10.21 -1.75 17.86
CA ASN A 2 10.68 -3.01 17.30
C ASN A 2 11.07 -2.85 15.81
N ALA A 3 11.90 -3.73 15.25
CA ALA A 3 12.27 -3.69 13.83
C ALA A 3 11.04 -3.83 12.92
N MET A 4 10.14 -4.75 13.26
CA MET A 4 8.88 -4.94 12.53
C MET A 4 7.93 -3.74 12.64
N GLU A 5 7.94 -3.06 13.80
CA GLU A 5 7.19 -1.81 13.98
C GLU A 5 7.77 -0.68 13.10
N LYS A 6 9.11 -0.55 13.02
CA LYS A 6 9.76 0.42 12.13
C LYS A 6 9.46 0.15 10.66
N MET A 7 9.45 -1.12 10.26
CA MET A 7 9.05 -1.53 8.91
C MET A 7 7.60 -1.13 8.62
N ALA A 8 6.66 -1.43 9.52
CA ALA A 8 5.26 -1.04 9.37
C ALA A 8 5.07 0.49 9.23
N TRP A 9 5.79 1.28 10.02
CA TRP A 9 5.80 2.73 9.90
C TRP A 9 6.39 3.21 8.57
N THR A 10 7.44 2.55 8.07
CA THR A 10 8.05 2.87 6.78
C THR A 10 7.06 2.61 5.64
N GLU A 11 6.38 1.48 5.66
CA GLU A 11 5.34 1.15 4.67
C GLU A 11 4.22 2.19 4.68
N LEU A 12 3.69 2.51 5.86
CA LEU A 12 2.64 3.50 6.02
C LEU A 12 3.08 4.88 5.51
N LEU A 13 4.25 5.36 5.94
CA LEU A 13 4.75 6.68 5.59
C LEU A 13 5.04 6.81 4.10
N VAL A 14 5.67 5.80 3.49
CA VAL A 14 5.95 5.79 2.04
C VAL A 14 4.65 5.77 1.25
N SER A 15 3.68 4.93 1.61
CA SER A 15 2.39 4.86 0.92
C SER A 15 1.59 6.16 1.04
N VAL A 16 1.48 6.74 2.25
CA VAL A 16 0.79 8.03 2.46
C VAL A 16 1.47 9.15 1.69
N THR A 17 2.80 9.26 1.79
CA THR A 17 3.56 10.31 1.10
C THR A 17 3.45 10.18 -0.41
N THR A 18 3.49 8.95 -0.94
CA THR A 18 3.28 8.69 -2.37
C THR A 18 1.91 9.17 -2.83
N LEU A 19 0.84 8.81 -2.10
CA LEU A 19 -0.52 9.23 -2.46
C LEU A 19 -0.67 10.76 -2.42
N LEU A 20 -0.13 11.41 -1.39
CA LEU A 20 -0.16 12.88 -1.27
C LEU A 20 0.57 13.56 -2.42
N ILE A 21 1.77 13.08 -2.77
CA ILE A 21 2.56 13.65 -3.87
C ILE A 21 1.86 13.43 -5.20
N VAL A 22 1.37 12.21 -5.48
CA VAL A 22 0.62 11.93 -6.71
C VAL A 22 -0.60 12.85 -6.80
N SER A 23 -1.41 12.96 -5.74
CA SER A 23 -2.58 13.84 -5.72
C SER A 23 -2.22 15.32 -5.93
N ALA A 24 -1.12 15.79 -5.35
CA ALA A 24 -0.63 17.16 -5.53
C ALA A 24 -0.11 17.42 -6.96
N LEU A 25 0.41 16.40 -7.65
CA LEU A 25 0.94 16.51 -9.01
C LEU A 25 -0.13 16.40 -10.10
N ILE A 26 -1.27 15.76 -9.83
CA ILE A 26 -2.40 15.63 -10.77
C ILE A 26 -2.78 16.98 -11.43
N PRO A 27 -2.99 18.10 -10.71
CA PRO A 27 -3.42 19.36 -11.34
C PRO A 27 -2.35 19.98 -12.25
N PHE A 28 -1.06 19.66 -12.06
CA PHE A 28 0.02 20.24 -12.84
C PHE A 28 0.43 19.36 -14.02
N TRP A 29 0.49 18.04 -13.83
CA TRP A 29 1.09 17.10 -14.78
C TRP A 29 0.12 16.02 -15.30
N GLY A 30 -1.14 16.02 -14.85
CA GLY A 30 -2.16 15.06 -15.30
C GLY A 30 -1.69 13.61 -15.20
N ASN A 31 -1.74 12.89 -16.32
CA ASN A 31 -1.35 11.47 -16.37
C ASN A 31 0.14 11.22 -16.07
N ALA A 32 1.02 12.19 -16.29
CA ALA A 32 2.44 12.05 -15.96
C ALA A 32 2.70 11.99 -14.44
N ALA A 33 1.73 12.39 -13.60
CA ALA A 33 1.79 12.23 -12.15
C ALA A 33 1.89 10.75 -11.72
N SER A 34 1.51 9.79 -12.58
CA SER A 34 1.68 8.36 -12.33
C SER A 34 3.15 7.96 -12.08
N GLY A 35 4.12 8.74 -12.61
CA GLY A 35 5.54 8.52 -12.33
C GLY A 35 5.91 8.65 -10.85
N ALA A 36 5.16 9.44 -10.07
CA ALA A 36 5.39 9.57 -8.63
C ALA A 36 5.05 8.31 -7.84
N PHE A 37 4.29 7.36 -8.40
CA PHE A 37 4.15 6.02 -7.80
C PHE A 37 5.47 5.24 -7.74
N GLY A 38 6.50 5.65 -8.49
CA GLY A 38 7.86 5.15 -8.34
C GLY A 38 8.42 5.32 -6.92
N LEU A 39 7.87 6.24 -6.11
CA LEU A 39 8.20 6.39 -4.69
C LEU A 39 7.84 5.17 -3.86
N LEU A 40 6.90 4.31 -4.30
CA LEU A 40 6.67 3.01 -3.66
C LEU A 40 7.91 2.11 -3.72
N GLY A 41 8.85 2.35 -4.64
CA GLY A 41 10.14 1.67 -4.65
C GLY A 41 10.95 1.89 -3.36
N LEU A 42 10.69 2.98 -2.61
CA LEU A 42 11.31 3.23 -1.32
C LEU A 42 10.88 2.22 -0.24
N LEU A 43 9.82 1.43 -0.46
CA LEU A 43 9.43 0.34 0.44
C LEU A 43 10.56 -0.68 0.64
N VAL A 44 11.45 -0.84 -0.35
CA VAL A 44 12.63 -1.73 -0.27
C VAL A 44 13.58 -1.31 0.85
N THR A 45 13.62 -0.03 1.22
CA THR A 45 14.42 0.47 2.35
C THR A 45 13.98 -0.13 3.69
N GLY A 46 12.72 -0.58 3.79
CA GLY A 46 12.22 -1.30 4.96
C GLY A 46 13.00 -2.59 5.26
N LEU A 47 13.56 -3.25 4.24
CA LEU A 47 14.35 -4.48 4.40
C LEU A 47 15.64 -4.26 5.18
N TRP A 48 16.18 -3.03 5.20
CA TRP A 48 17.39 -2.71 5.97
C TRP A 48 17.15 -2.82 7.47
N PHE A 49 15.92 -2.59 7.95
CA PHE A 49 15.59 -2.75 9.37
C PHE A 49 15.55 -4.21 9.82
N VAL A 50 15.32 -5.15 8.90
CA VAL A 50 15.24 -6.59 9.18
C VAL A 50 16.60 -7.27 9.04
N ARG A 51 17.47 -6.79 8.12
CA ARG A 51 18.74 -7.44 7.75
C ARG A 51 19.90 -7.22 8.74
N GLY A 52 19.78 -6.28 9.68
CA GLY A 52 20.88 -5.78 10.51
C GLY A 52 21.21 -6.55 11.81
N ARG A 53 20.65 -7.73 12.08
CA ARG A 53 20.96 -8.48 13.32
C ARG A 53 21.35 -9.93 13.03
N GLY A 54 22.65 -10.19 13.14
CA GLY A 54 23.23 -11.53 13.12
C GLY A 54 22.61 -12.43 14.20
N ASP A 55 22.25 -13.62 13.75
CA ASP A 55 21.95 -14.86 14.47
C ASP A 55 20.71 -15.03 15.35
N THR A 56 20.03 -14.01 15.86
CA THR A 56 18.69 -14.24 16.44
C THR A 56 17.80 -13.01 16.31
N VAL A 57 17.21 -12.80 15.13
CA VAL A 57 15.92 -12.10 15.11
C VAL A 57 14.93 -13.06 15.76
N ILE A 58 14.73 -12.94 17.07
CA ILE A 58 13.58 -13.54 17.75
C ILE A 58 12.38 -12.77 17.22
N VAL A 59 11.94 -13.12 16.01
CA VAL A 59 10.63 -12.75 15.52
C VAL A 59 9.69 -13.51 16.44
N ASP A 60 9.15 -12.78 17.41
CA ASP A 60 8.14 -13.30 18.31
C ASP A 60 6.99 -13.85 17.45
N GLU A 61 6.40 -14.96 17.88
CA GLU A 61 5.25 -15.57 17.20
C GLU A 61 4.14 -14.53 17.00
N ARG A 62 4.04 -13.60 17.95
CA ARG A 62 3.19 -12.40 17.88
C ARG A 62 3.47 -11.49 16.68
N ASP A 63 4.72 -11.19 16.38
CA ASP A 63 5.07 -10.29 15.27
C ASP A 63 4.69 -10.94 13.92
N ARG A 64 4.81 -12.27 13.82
CA ARG A 64 4.34 -13.03 12.66
C ARG A 64 2.82 -13.00 12.50
N GLU A 65 2.08 -13.09 13.60
CA GLU A 65 0.62 -13.00 13.56
C GLU A 65 0.14 -11.62 13.10
N ILE A 66 0.76 -10.54 13.61
CA ILE A 66 0.46 -9.17 13.20
C ILE A 66 0.74 -9.00 11.71
N GLU A 67 1.90 -9.47 11.25
CA GLU A 67 2.28 -9.40 9.84
C GLU A 67 1.31 -10.18 8.95
N ARG A 68 0.94 -11.40 9.33
CA ARG A 68 -0.02 -12.23 8.60
C ARG A 68 -1.38 -11.54 8.50
N LEU A 69 -1.90 -11.00 9.62
CA LEU A 69 -3.16 -10.26 9.64
C LEU A 69 -3.08 -9.04 8.71
N ALA A 70 -1.99 -8.27 8.80
CA ALA A 70 -1.78 -7.07 7.99
C ALA A 70 -1.72 -7.40 6.49
N ILE A 71 -1.03 -8.48 6.10
CA ILE A 71 -0.97 -8.94 4.71
C ILE A 71 -2.36 -9.32 4.21
N ILE A 72 -3.11 -10.14 4.95
CA ILE A 72 -4.45 -10.57 4.53
C ILE A 72 -5.37 -9.35 4.34
N ARG A 73 -5.32 -8.37 5.25
CA ARG A 73 -6.14 -7.16 5.16
C ARG A 73 -5.69 -6.25 4.03
N GLY A 74 -4.38 -6.06 3.84
CA GLY A 74 -3.82 -5.23 2.78
C GLY A 74 -4.15 -5.79 1.38
N VAL A 75 -3.87 -7.08 1.17
CA VAL A 75 -4.19 -7.77 -0.09
C VAL A 75 -5.70 -7.79 -0.32
N GLY A 76 -6.50 -8.10 0.71
CA GLY A 76 -7.96 -8.09 0.59
C GLY A 76 -8.52 -6.72 0.22
N ALA A 77 -8.02 -5.65 0.81
CA ALA A 77 -8.44 -4.28 0.50
C ALA A 77 -8.08 -3.87 -0.94
N ALA A 78 -6.85 -4.16 -1.37
CA ALA A 78 -6.42 -3.90 -2.75
C ALA A 78 -7.23 -4.75 -3.75
N TRP A 79 -7.48 -6.03 -3.44
CA TRP A 79 -8.28 -6.87 -4.33
C TRP A 79 -9.72 -6.37 -4.50
N MET A 80 -10.37 -6.00 -3.39
CA MET A 80 -11.72 -5.44 -3.44
C MET A 80 -11.75 -4.10 -4.17
N LEU A 81 -10.76 -3.24 -3.95
CA LEU A 81 -10.66 -1.97 -4.66
C LEU A 81 -10.48 -2.18 -6.17
N LEU A 82 -9.64 -3.13 -6.59
CA LEU A 82 -9.48 -3.51 -7.99
C LEU A 82 -10.82 -3.96 -8.59
N PHE A 83 -11.51 -4.88 -7.93
CA PHE A 83 -12.76 -5.43 -8.42
C PHE A 83 -13.83 -4.35 -8.58
N LEU A 84 -13.99 -3.48 -7.59
CA LEU A 84 -14.91 -2.34 -7.65
C LEU A 84 -14.53 -1.34 -8.74
N SER A 85 -13.22 -1.07 -8.92
CA SER A 85 -12.73 -0.18 -9.97
C SER A 85 -13.07 -0.72 -11.35
N LEU A 86 -12.82 -2.01 -11.60
CA LEU A 86 -13.13 -2.66 -12.88
C LEU A 86 -14.63 -2.67 -13.17
N ILE A 87 -15.47 -2.96 -12.16
CA ILE A 87 -16.93 -2.85 -12.31
C ILE A 87 -17.32 -1.44 -12.70
N GLY A 88 -16.80 -0.42 -11.99
CA GLY A 88 -17.09 0.98 -12.28
C GLY A 88 -16.72 1.38 -13.71
N ILE A 89 -15.55 0.92 -14.19
CA ILE A 89 -15.07 1.18 -15.55
C ILE A 89 -15.97 0.55 -16.59
N VAL A 90 -16.37 -0.71 -16.40
CA VAL A 90 -17.28 -1.40 -17.33
C VAL A 90 -18.63 -0.70 -17.40
N LEU A 91 -19.20 -0.32 -16.25
CA LEU A 91 -20.47 0.41 -16.20
C LEU A 91 -20.35 1.78 -16.88
N TRP A 92 -19.25 2.50 -16.65
CA TRP A 92 -18.99 3.80 -17.28
C TRP A 92 -18.86 3.68 -18.81
N SER A 93 -18.01 2.77 -19.28
CA SER A 93 -17.81 2.52 -20.72
C SER A 93 -19.12 2.13 -21.41
N SER A 94 -19.93 1.29 -20.74
CA SER A 94 -21.25 0.89 -21.25
C SER A 94 -22.23 2.06 -21.31
N PHE A 95 -22.16 3.01 -20.38
CA PHE A 95 -23.05 4.18 -20.38
C PHE A 95 -22.72 5.15 -21.52
N PHE A 96 -21.44 5.34 -21.83
CA PHE A 96 -20.99 6.24 -22.90
C PHE A 96 -20.86 5.56 -24.27
N ASN A 97 -21.17 4.26 -24.38
CA ASN A 97 -20.97 3.44 -25.58
C ASN A 97 -19.52 3.41 -26.08
N ASP A 98 -18.57 3.58 -25.17
CA ASP A 98 -17.15 3.41 -25.48
C ASP A 98 -16.83 1.92 -25.57
N THR A 99 -16.23 1.50 -26.68
CA THR A 99 -15.83 0.11 -26.93
C THR A 99 -14.37 -0.17 -26.57
N VAL A 100 -13.63 0.87 -26.19
CA VAL A 100 -12.19 0.81 -25.92
C VAL A 100 -11.88 1.50 -24.61
N VAL A 101 -11.08 0.84 -23.77
CA VAL A 101 -10.58 1.38 -22.52
C VAL A 101 -9.12 1.76 -22.67
N ASP A 102 -8.79 2.99 -22.28
CA ASP A 102 -7.43 3.49 -22.38
C ASP A 102 -6.44 2.74 -21.49
N VAL A 103 -5.26 2.45 -22.05
CA VAL A 103 -4.17 1.71 -21.36
C VAL A 103 -3.65 2.47 -20.13
N TRP A 104 -3.62 3.81 -20.18
CA TRP A 104 -3.13 4.62 -19.05
C TRP A 104 -4.01 4.41 -17.81
N MET A 105 -5.31 4.21 -17.98
CA MET A 105 -6.22 3.99 -16.87
C MET A 105 -5.91 2.66 -16.17
N LEU A 106 -5.54 1.62 -16.92
CA LEU A 106 -5.09 0.35 -16.36
C LEU A 106 -3.80 0.51 -15.53
N SER A 107 -2.86 1.33 -15.99
CA SER A 107 -1.64 1.65 -15.23
C SER A 107 -1.98 2.32 -13.90
N TRP A 108 -2.86 3.31 -13.90
CA TRP A 108 -3.32 3.98 -12.68
C TRP A 108 -4.00 3.03 -11.70
N ILE A 109 -4.86 2.14 -12.19
CA ILE A 109 -5.54 1.15 -11.33
C ILE A 109 -4.50 0.29 -10.62
N ILE A 110 -3.53 -0.25 -11.36
CA ILE A 110 -2.48 -1.13 -10.79
C ILE A 110 -1.69 -0.39 -9.72
N TRP A 111 -1.25 0.84 -10.01
CA TRP A 111 -0.50 1.63 -9.05
C TRP A 111 -1.29 1.99 -7.80
N LEU A 112 -2.56 2.33 -7.96
CA LEU A 112 -3.48 2.55 -6.84
C LEU A 112 -3.63 1.27 -6.01
N GLN A 113 -3.70 0.08 -6.63
CA GLN A 113 -3.76 -1.18 -5.88
C GLN A 113 -2.51 -1.40 -5.03
N PHE A 114 -1.32 -1.17 -5.58
CA PHE A 114 -0.09 -1.27 -4.80
C PHE A 114 -0.07 -0.27 -3.65
N ALA A 115 -0.41 0.99 -3.90
CA ALA A 115 -0.47 2.01 -2.86
C ALA A 115 -1.47 1.64 -1.76
N THR A 116 -2.68 1.20 -2.11
CA THR A 116 -3.70 0.77 -1.15
C THR A 116 -3.27 -0.46 -0.36
N CYS A 117 -2.65 -1.45 -1.00
CA CYS A 117 -2.18 -2.66 -0.33
C CYS A 117 -1.22 -2.32 0.82
N TYR A 118 -0.17 -1.55 0.52
CA TYR A 118 0.84 -1.17 1.51
C TYR A 118 0.34 -0.15 2.53
N LEU A 119 -0.57 0.76 2.12
CA LEU A 119 -1.22 1.69 3.03
C LEU A 119 -2.02 0.94 4.10
N VAL A 120 -2.89 0.02 3.68
CA VAL A 120 -3.75 -0.75 4.60
C VAL A 120 -2.92 -1.71 5.42
N LYS A 121 -1.94 -2.40 4.83
CA LYS A 121 -1.00 -3.27 5.56
C LYS A 121 -0.28 -2.49 6.66
N GLY A 122 0.36 -1.37 6.31
CA GLY A 122 1.08 -0.52 7.26
C GLY A 122 0.18 0.01 8.38
N LEU A 123 -1.03 0.48 8.04
CA LEU A 123 -2.01 0.97 9.01
C LEU A 123 -2.45 -0.12 9.99
N VAL A 124 -2.79 -1.31 9.50
CA VAL A 124 -3.22 -2.46 10.33
C VAL A 124 -2.09 -2.88 11.27
N ALA A 125 -0.86 -2.98 10.77
CA ALA A 125 0.30 -3.35 11.58
C ALA A 125 0.59 -2.30 12.66
N VAL A 126 0.66 -1.01 12.30
CA VAL A 126 0.88 0.09 13.25
C VAL A 126 -0.22 0.13 14.32
N HIS A 127 -1.49 -0.02 13.93
CA HIS A 127 -2.61 -0.04 14.86
C HIS A 127 -2.53 -1.23 15.83
N ALA A 128 -2.16 -2.43 15.35
CA ALA A 128 -1.97 -3.60 16.19
C ALA A 128 -0.85 -3.39 17.23
N TYR A 129 0.29 -2.84 16.83
CA TYR A 129 1.38 -2.50 17.75
C TYR A 129 0.96 -1.44 18.78
N TRP A 130 0.23 -0.41 18.36
CA TRP A 130 -0.25 0.65 19.25
C TRP A 130 -1.22 0.13 20.31
N ARG A 131 -2.19 -0.70 19.90
CA ARG A 131 -3.18 -1.30 20.80
C ARG A 131 -2.54 -2.18 21.86
N GLN A 132 -1.53 -2.96 21.49
CA GLN A 132 -0.81 -3.83 22.44
C GLN A 132 -0.01 -3.03 23.46
N ARG A 133 0.57 -1.89 23.06
CA ARG A 133 1.31 -1.00 23.97
C ARG A 133 0.42 -0.35 25.04
N HIS A 134 -0.88 -0.22 24.80
CA HIS A 134 -1.85 0.31 25.76
C HIS A 134 -2.47 -0.77 26.66
N ALA A 135 -2.30 -2.04 26.31
CA ALA A 135 -2.84 -3.18 27.06
C ALA A 135 -1.83 -3.82 28.04
N ALA A 136 -0.57 -3.37 28.00
CA ALA A 136 0.53 -3.78 28.88
C ALA A 136 0.88 -2.66 29.86
#